data_AF-K7QV57-F1
#
_entry.id   AF-K7QV57-F1
#
_cell.length_a   1.000
_cell.length_b   1.000
_cell.length_c   1.000
_cell.angle_alpha   90.00
_cell.angle_beta   90.00
_cell.angle_gamma   90.00
#
_symmetry.space_group_name_H-M   'P 1'
#
loop_
_entity.id
_entity.type
_entity.pdbx_description
1 polymer ?
#
loop_
_entity_poly.entity_id
_entity_poly.type
_entity_poly.pdbx_seq_one_letter_code
_entity_poly.pdbx_strand_id
1 'polypeptide(L)'
;MRNAKGFTLIELLIVIAIIGILAAVLIPNLLGARRTATDRAAQAHAQNVYKVVMAELAENPGTQPSAITTDCTTDPYKPTATSQYSVTKPSFNMTGCTVSVGTNGDVSVTVNYTGGNNPSATVP
;
A
#
# COMPACT_ATOMS: atom_id res chain seq x y z
N MET A 1 -42.95 18.14 37.21
CA MET A 1 -43.19 16.93 36.41
C MET A 1 -42.31 17.00 35.17
N ARG A 2 -41.37 16.06 34.99
CA ARG A 2 -40.48 16.05 33.83
C ARG A 2 -41.24 15.44 32.64
N ASN A 3 -41.54 16.26 31.63
CA ASN A 3 -42.06 15.79 30.34
C ASN A 3 -40.95 15.03 29.60
N ALA A 4 -40.83 13.73 29.85
CA ALA A 4 -40.01 12.85 29.02
C ALA A 4 -40.73 12.68 27.67
N LYS A 5 -40.34 13.47 26.66
CA LYS A 5 -40.73 13.19 25.28
C LYS A 5 -40.01 11.89 24.86
N GLY A 6 -40.76 10.80 24.76
CA GLY A 6 -40.25 9.54 24.22
C GLY A 6 -40.02 9.65 22.72
N PHE A 7 -39.00 8.95 22.22
CA PHE A 7 -38.74 8.79 20.79
C PHE A 7 -39.87 7.93 20.20
N THR A 8 -40.49 8.37 19.10
CA THR A 8 -41.55 7.60 18.46
C THR A 8 -40.95 6.48 17.61
N LEU A 9 -41.68 5.36 17.50
CA LEU A 9 -41.26 4.24 16.63
C LEU A 9 -41.17 4.65 15.16
N ILE A 10 -42.02 5.59 14.73
CA ILE A 10 -42.00 6.11 13.36
C ILE A 10 -40.76 6.98 13.08
N GLU A 11 -40.30 7.77 14.05
CA GLU A 11 -39.05 8.52 13.94
C GLU A 11 -37.86 7.57 13.78
N LEU A 12 -37.82 6.47 14.54
CA LEU A 12 -36.77 5.46 14.38
C LEU A 12 -36.82 4.79 13.02
N LEU A 13 -38.02 4.47 12.53
CA LEU A 13 -38.24 3.79 11.26
C LEU A 13 -37.76 4.63 10.07
N ILE A 14 -38.10 5.92 10.04
CA ILE A 14 -37.67 6.82 8.95
C ILE A 14 -36.14 6.99 8.96
N VAL A 15 -35.52 7.08 10.14
CA VAL A 15 -34.06 7.22 10.25
C VAL A 15 -33.33 6.00 9.69
N ILE A 16 -33.74 4.79 10.06
CA ILE A 16 -33.10 3.57 9.52
C ILE A 16 -33.36 3.42 8.02
N ALA A 17 -34.52 3.87 7.51
CA ALA A 17 -34.82 3.85 6.08
C ALA A 17 -33.86 4.77 5.29
N ILE A 18 -33.63 5.99 5.78
CA ILE A 18 -32.70 6.94 5.15
C ILE A 18 -31.26 6.42 5.23
N ILE A 19 -30.81 5.94 6.40
CA ILE A 19 -29.48 5.34 6.56
C ILE A 19 -29.31 4.15 5.60
N GLY A 20 -30.35 3.32 5.42
CA GLY A 20 -30.35 2.20 4.49
C GLY A 20 -30.12 2.62 3.03
N ILE A 21 -30.81 3.67 2.57
CA ILE A 21 -30.65 4.20 1.20
C ILE A 21 -29.23 4.76 1.01
N LEU A 22 -28.74 5.54 1.97
CA LEU A 22 -27.39 6.13 1.90
C LEU A 22 -26.31 5.05 1.91
N ALA A 23 -26.43 4.04 2.79
CA ALA A 23 -25.48 2.94 2.88
C ALA A 23 -25.44 2.11 1.58
N ALA A 24 -26.59 1.86 0.95
CA ALA A 24 -26.69 1.07 -0.29
C ALA A 24 -25.87 1.69 -1.44
N VAL A 25 -25.88 3.02 -1.57
CA VAL A 25 -25.11 3.72 -2.62
C VAL A 25 -23.66 3.94 -2.20
N LEU A 26 -23.39 4.21 -0.92
CA LEU A 26 -22.07 4.60 -0.45
C LEU A 26 -21.08 3.42 -0.32
N ILE A 27 -21.53 2.27 0.18
CA ILE A 27 -20.67 1.10 0.43
C ILE A 27 -19.91 0.63 -0.82
N PRO A 28 -20.55 0.39 -1.99
CA PRO A 28 -19.83 -0.10 -3.16
C PRO A 28 -18.78 0.91 -3.66
N ASN A 29 -19.10 2.21 -3.62
CA ASN A 29 -18.16 3.26 -4.00
C ASN A 29 -16.95 3.31 -3.05
N LEU A 30 -17.19 3.26 -1.74
CA LEU A 30 -16.13 3.26 -0.72
C LEU A 30 -15.20 2.04 -0.89
N LEU A 31 -15.75 0.85 -1.16
CA LEU A 31 -14.96 -0.35 -1.42
C LEU A 31 -14.09 -0.22 -2.67
N GLY A 32 -14.62 0.36 -3.76
CA GLY A 32 -13.86 0.63 -4.98
C GLY A 32 -12.73 1.65 -4.76
N ALA A 33 -13.02 2.73 -4.03
CA ALA A 33 -12.03 3.75 -3.67
C ALA A 33 -10.90 3.15 -2.82
N ARG A 34 -11.24 2.29 -1.84
CA ARG A 34 -10.25 1.59 -1.01
C ARG A 34 -9.34 0.69 -1.83
N ARG A 35 -9.88 -0.09 -2.78
CA ARG A 35 -9.07 -0.95 -3.67
C ARG A 35 -8.08 -0.13 -4.51
N THR A 36 -8.56 0.95 -5.10
CA THR A 36 -7.73 1.86 -5.90
C THR A 36 -6.63 2.52 -5.06
N ALA A 37 -6.95 2.89 -3.81
CA ALA A 37 -5.95 3.42 -2.88
C ALA A 37 -4.86 2.39 -2.55
N THR A 38 -5.22 1.11 -2.36
CA THR A 38 -4.26 0.03 -2.18
C THR A 38 -3.35 -0.14 -3.40
N ASP A 39 -3.90 -0.12 -4.62
CA ASP A 39 -3.11 -0.24 -5.84
C ASP A 39 -2.07 0.89 -5.96
N ARG A 40 -2.48 2.12 -5.69
CA ARG A 40 -1.59 3.29 -5.71
C ARG A 40 -0.54 3.24 -4.59
N ALA A 41 -0.92 2.79 -3.41
CA ALA A 41 0.00 2.63 -2.29
C ALA A 41 1.08 1.59 -2.60
N ALA A 42 0.71 0.47 -3.26
CA ALA A 42 1.67 -0.53 -3.68
C ALA A 42 2.63 -0.01 -4.75
N GLN A 43 2.13 0.73 -5.74
CA GLN A 43 2.99 1.39 -6.73
C GLN A 43 3.93 2.42 -6.10
N ALA A 44 3.44 3.23 -5.16
CA ALA A 44 4.26 4.20 -4.44
C ALA A 44 5.33 3.52 -3.58
N HIS A 45 5.00 2.40 -2.94
CA HIS A 45 5.96 1.62 -2.18
C HIS A 45 7.07 1.04 -3.09
N ALA A 46 6.69 0.44 -4.23
CA ALA A 46 7.65 -0.05 -5.22
C ALA A 46 8.59 1.07 -5.71
N GLN A 47 8.07 2.28 -5.95
CA GLN A 47 8.88 3.44 -6.32
C GLN A 47 9.82 3.89 -5.19
N ASN A 48 9.40 3.82 -3.94
CA ASN A 48 10.25 4.18 -2.81
C ASN A 48 11.40 3.18 -2.64
N VAL A 49 11.12 1.88 -2.77
CA VAL A 49 12.13 0.81 -2.78
C VAL A 49 13.10 1.02 -3.93
N TYR A 50 12.60 1.30 -5.13
CA TYR A 50 13.44 1.59 -6.29
C TYR A 50 14.39 2.76 -6.05
N LYS A 51 13.88 3.87 -5.49
CA LYS A 51 14.69 5.07 -5.19
C LYS A 51 15.82 4.78 -4.21
N VAL A 52 15.58 3.99 -3.16
CA VAL A 52 16.66 3.68 -2.20
C VAL A 52 17.72 2.77 -2.79
N VAL A 53 17.33 1.83 -3.68
CA VAL A 53 18.28 0.98 -4.40
C VAL A 53 19.13 1.81 -5.35
N MET A 54 18.51 2.71 -6.11
CA MET A 54 19.24 3.62 -7.00
C MET A 54 20.14 4.59 -6.24
N ALA A 55 19.71 5.08 -5.06
CA ALA A 55 20.54 5.92 -4.22
C ALA A 55 21.77 5.17 -3.71
N GLU A 56 21.60 3.92 -3.26
CA GLU A 56 22.71 3.06 -2.81
C GLU A 56 23.73 2.82 -3.93
N LEU A 57 23.27 2.48 -5.13
CA LEU A 57 24.14 2.21 -6.29
C LEU A 57 24.85 3.49 -6.77
N ALA A 58 24.20 4.66 -6.67
CA ALA A 58 24.80 5.93 -7.06
C ALA A 58 25.88 6.42 -6.07
N GLU A 59 25.66 6.22 -4.76
CA GLU A 59 26.62 6.63 -3.73
C GLU A 59 27.79 5.65 -3.59
N ASN A 60 27.54 4.35 -3.79
CA ASN A 60 28.54 3.30 -3.66
C ASN A 60 28.75 2.58 -5.01
N PRO A 61 29.53 3.15 -5.93
CA PRO A 61 29.74 2.58 -7.27
C PRO A 61 30.47 1.23 -7.27
N GLY A 62 31.07 0.82 -6.15
CA GLY A 62 31.66 -0.51 -5.96
C GLY A 62 30.66 -1.59 -5.56
N THR A 63 29.42 -1.23 -5.24
CA THR A 63 28.36 -2.18 -4.87
C THR A 63 27.95 -2.96 -6.10
N GLN A 64 28.23 -4.27 -6.09
CA GLN A 64 27.80 -5.14 -7.17
C GLN A 64 26.28 -5.36 -7.10
N PRO A 65 25.58 -5.54 -8.24
CA PRO A 65 24.16 -5.90 -8.28
C PRO A 65 23.79 -7.07 -7.37
N SER A 66 24.68 -8.06 -7.24
CA SER A 66 24.51 -9.24 -6.39
C SER A 66 24.54 -8.96 -4.88
N ALA A 67 25.06 -7.80 -4.47
CA ALA A 67 25.06 -7.36 -3.08
C ALA A 67 23.74 -6.70 -2.65
N ILE A 68 22.87 -6.38 -3.62
CA ILE A 68 21.55 -5.81 -3.34
C ILE A 68 20.63 -6.89 -2.79
N THR A 69 20.01 -6.59 -1.67
CA THR A 69 18.98 -7.41 -1.04
C THR A 69 17.76 -7.44 -1.95
N THR A 70 17.50 -8.60 -2.52
CA THR A 70 16.40 -8.80 -3.49
C THR A 70 15.05 -8.96 -2.80
N ASP A 71 15.02 -9.36 -1.53
CA ASP A 71 13.78 -9.44 -0.76
C ASP A 71 13.49 -8.10 -0.05
N CYS A 72 12.46 -7.40 -0.53
CA CYS A 72 11.99 -6.16 0.07
C CYS A 72 10.79 -6.31 1.01
N THR A 73 10.55 -7.52 1.54
CA THR A 73 9.50 -7.75 2.55
C THR A 73 9.92 -7.42 3.98
N THR A 74 11.21 -7.16 4.20
CA THR A 74 11.80 -6.79 5.49
C THR A 74 11.34 -5.41 5.97
N ASP A 75 11.37 -5.20 7.29
CA ASP A 75 11.00 -3.92 7.91
C ASP A 75 12.09 -3.44 8.87
N PRO A 76 12.78 -2.32 8.57
CA PRO A 76 12.73 -1.60 7.29
C PRO A 76 13.51 -2.34 6.20
N TYR A 77 13.08 -2.23 4.95
CA TYR A 77 13.87 -2.69 3.81
C TYR A 77 15.14 -1.83 3.68
N LYS A 78 16.28 -2.49 3.48
CA LYS A 78 17.57 -1.86 3.17
C LYS A 78 18.19 -2.51 1.93
N PRO A 79 18.70 -1.74 0.96
CA PRO A 79 19.36 -2.28 -0.23
C PRO A 79 20.56 -3.18 0.11
N THR A 80 21.37 -2.82 1.11
CA THR A 80 22.50 -3.61 1.60
C THR A 80 22.48 -3.65 3.13
N ALA A 81 23.22 -4.58 3.75
CA ALA A 81 23.31 -4.68 5.22
C ALA A 81 23.84 -3.39 5.88
N THR A 82 24.67 -2.62 5.15
CA THR A 82 25.29 -1.37 5.61
C THR A 82 24.60 -0.12 5.07
N SER A 83 23.53 -0.25 4.28
CA SER A 83 22.87 0.89 3.65
C SER A 83 22.28 1.85 4.70
N GLN A 84 22.48 3.15 4.45
CA GLN A 84 21.85 4.23 5.21
C GLN A 84 20.42 4.50 4.73
N TYR A 85 20.09 4.08 3.50
CA TYR A 85 18.76 4.22 2.94
C TYR A 85 17.86 3.08 3.41
N SER A 86 16.62 3.42 3.76
CA SER A 86 15.66 2.39 4.13
C SER A 86 14.23 2.78 3.80
N VAL A 87 13.38 1.78 3.61
CA VAL A 87 11.95 1.95 3.35
C VAL A 87 11.17 1.12 4.36
N THR A 88 10.34 1.78 5.16
CA THR A 88 9.44 1.09 6.09
C THR A 88 8.37 0.32 5.33
N LYS A 89 8.02 -0.85 5.86
CA LYS A 89 6.95 -1.67 5.30
C LYS A 89 5.63 -0.89 5.22
N PRO A 90 4.86 -1.00 4.13
CA PRO A 90 3.62 -0.27 3.99
C PRO A 90 2.50 -0.91 4.82
N SER A 91 1.47 -0.14 5.14
CA SER A 91 0.35 -0.59 5.99
C SER A 91 -0.71 -1.44 5.28
N PHE A 92 -0.60 -1.63 3.96
CA PHE A 92 -1.49 -2.52 3.21
C PHE A 92 -1.01 -3.97 3.29
N ASN A 93 -1.87 -4.91 2.88
CA ASN A 93 -1.57 -6.34 2.90
C ASN A 93 -0.62 -6.72 1.76
N MET A 94 0.68 -6.45 1.96
CA MET A 94 1.75 -6.90 1.08
C MET A 94 2.03 -8.39 1.31
N THR A 95 1.96 -9.17 0.24
CA THR A 95 2.19 -10.63 0.25
C THR A 95 3.59 -11.00 -0.25
N GLY A 96 4.25 -10.10 -0.97
CA GLY A 96 5.61 -10.29 -1.47
C GLY A 96 6.21 -8.98 -1.97
N CYS A 97 7.53 -8.90 -2.03
CA CYS A 97 8.25 -7.76 -2.59
C CYS A 97 9.61 -8.25 -3.06
N THR A 98 9.91 -8.03 -4.34
CA THR A 98 11.19 -8.42 -4.95
C THR A 98 11.83 -7.25 -5.69
N VAL A 99 13.15 -7.12 -5.52
CA VAL A 99 14.02 -6.22 -6.26
C VAL A 99 14.89 -7.07 -7.18
N SER A 100 14.95 -6.70 -8.45
CA SER A 100 15.85 -7.27 -9.46
C SER A 100 16.79 -6.19 -9.95
N VAL A 101 18.09 -6.50 -10.00
CA VAL A 101 19.13 -5.59 -10.51
C VAL A 101 19.86 -6.32 -11.64
N GLY A 102 19.67 -5.85 -12.87
CA GLY A 102 20.30 -6.36 -14.07
C GLY A 102 21.77 -5.98 -14.15
N THR A 103 22.53 -6.70 -14.99
CA THR A 103 23.97 -6.48 -15.19
C THR A 103 24.28 -5.14 -15.88
N ASN A 104 23.29 -4.53 -16.53
CA ASN A 104 23.41 -3.22 -17.18
C ASN A 104 23.00 -2.05 -16.26
N GLY A 105 22.68 -2.32 -15.00
CA GLY A 105 22.16 -1.32 -14.06
C GLY A 105 20.63 -1.13 -14.11
N ASP A 106 19.92 -1.94 -14.89
CA ASP A 106 18.45 -1.94 -14.92
C ASP A 106 17.91 -2.46 -13.57
N VAL A 107 17.25 -1.62 -12.78
CA VAL A 107 16.60 -2.05 -11.54
C VAL A 107 15.11 -2.21 -11.81
N SER A 108 14.48 -3.22 -11.23
CA SER A 108 13.03 -3.32 -11.21
C SER A 108 12.55 -3.81 -9.85
N VAL A 109 11.44 -3.27 -9.39
CA VAL A 109 10.81 -3.63 -8.11
C VAL A 109 9.41 -4.13 -8.37
N THR A 110 9.09 -5.32 -7.88
CA THR A 110 7.76 -5.91 -7.96
C THR A 110 7.21 -6.11 -6.55
N VAL A 111 6.05 -5.52 -6.27
CA VAL A 111 5.32 -5.67 -5.00
C VAL A 111 4.06 -6.49 -5.27
N ASN A 112 3.87 -7.57 -4.53
CA ASN A 112 2.66 -8.39 -4.53
C ASN A 112 1.80 -8.01 -3.32
N TYR A 113 0.49 -7.87 -3.54
CA TYR A 113 -0.42 -7.42 -2.50
C TYR A 113 -1.85 -7.92 -2.71
N THR A 114 -2.68 -7.76 -1.68
CA THR A 114 -4.11 -8.09 -1.70
C THR A 114 -4.95 -6.89 -1.29
N GLY A 115 -6.25 -6.91 -1.66
CA GLY A 115 -7.18 -5.83 -1.32
C GLY A 115 -7.15 -4.63 -2.25
N GLY A 116 -6.41 -4.70 -3.36
CA GLY A 116 -6.55 -3.81 -4.51
C GLY A 116 -7.29 -4.47 -5.68
N ASN A 117 -7.29 -3.82 -6.84
CA ASN A 117 -7.84 -4.40 -8.07
C ASN A 117 -6.82 -5.26 -8.80
N ASN A 118 -5.53 -4.98 -8.62
CA ASN A 118 -4.43 -5.75 -9.19
C ASN A 118 -3.71 -6.57 -8.09
N PRO A 119 -3.14 -7.74 -8.42
CA PRO A 119 -2.40 -8.57 -7.47
C PRO A 119 -0.93 -8.13 -7.30
N SER A 120 -0.44 -7.24 -8.17
CA SER A 120 0.94 -6.75 -8.13
C SER A 120 1.10 -5.37 -8.78
N ALA A 121 2.18 -4.69 -8.38
CA ALA A 121 2.65 -3.44 -8.97
C ALA A 121 4.16 -3.57 -9.24
N THR A 122 4.58 -3.27 -10.47
CA THR A 122 5.98 -3.33 -10.87
C THR A 122 6.44 -1.95 -11.35
N VAL A 123 7.63 -1.56 -10.91
CA VAL A 123 8.29 -0.29 -11.23
C VAL A 123 9.67 -0.60 -11.83
N PRO A 124 10.02 -0.01 -12.98
CA PRO A 124 11.36 -0.08 -13.57
C PRO A 124 12.33 0.92 -12.94
#